data_AF-A0A965YH01-F1
#
_entry.id   AF-A0A965YH01-F1
#
_cell.length_a   1.000
_cell.length_b   1.000
_cell.length_c   1.000
_cell.angle_alpha   90.00
_cell.angle_beta   90.00
_cell.angle_gamma   90.00
#
_symmetry.space_group_name_H-M   'P 1'
#
loop_
_entity.id
_entity.type
_entity.pdbx_description
1 polymer ?
#
loop_
_entity_poly.entity_id
_entity_poly.type
_entity_poly.pdbx_seq_one_letter_code
_entity_poly.pdbx_strand_id
1 'polypeptide(L)'
;MGEKFAKILTLLFQPIFVPLYGFILLWNSSYFYAYSLLIKVMVLGLSSLFMVILPAIFYAILCKTGNITTPQATNSKERIPAYIITMSFYSMLIYILLYIGVVYYFNYIVLGALLALIIVFIVNFYWKISAHATGMGGLLGAVMYINWLQHQNFLWLYVAIILCGALVASARLQLKAHTSMQLLAGYSVGFACVGVLPWCVTMLFNVF
;
A
#
# COMPACT_ATOMS: atom_id res chain seq x y z
N MET A 1 -16.54 -6.17 -18.64
CA MET A 1 -16.45 -6.84 -17.33
C MET A 1 -17.83 -6.82 -16.66
N GLY A 2 -18.21 -7.83 -15.88
CA GLY A 2 -19.50 -7.81 -15.16
C GLY A 2 -19.41 -7.04 -13.83
N GLU A 3 -20.50 -6.43 -13.35
CA GLU A 3 -20.49 -5.64 -12.11
C GLU A 3 -20.07 -6.47 -10.88
N LYS A 4 -20.54 -7.72 -10.78
CA LYS A 4 -20.13 -8.66 -9.72
C LYS A 4 -18.62 -8.91 -9.72
N PHE A 5 -18.03 -9.10 -10.91
CA PHE A 5 -16.59 -9.30 -11.06
C PHE A 5 -15.79 -8.05 -10.67
N ALA A 6 -16.25 -6.85 -11.04
CA ALA A 6 -15.63 -5.60 -10.65
C ALA A 6 -15.62 -5.39 -9.11
N LYS A 7 -16.70 -5.81 -8.42
CA LYS A 7 -16.78 -5.79 -6.95
C LYS A 7 -15.81 -6.77 -6.31
N ILE A 8 -15.69 -8.00 -6.86
CA ILE A 8 -14.72 -9.00 -6.39
C ILE A 8 -13.29 -8.48 -6.57
N LEU A 9 -12.94 -7.93 -7.74
CA LEU A 9 -11.61 -7.33 -7.96
C LEU A 9 -11.32 -6.19 -6.97
N THR A 10 -12.29 -5.31 -6.72
CA THR A 10 -12.14 -4.22 -5.75
C THR A 10 -11.92 -4.72 -4.32
N LEU A 11 -12.51 -5.87 -3.97
CA LEU A 11 -12.36 -6.51 -2.67
C LEU A 11 -10.99 -7.18 -2.53
N LEU A 12 -10.55 -7.92 -3.55
CA LEU A 12 -9.26 -8.62 -3.57
C LEU A 12 -8.08 -7.64 -3.53
N PHE A 13 -8.15 -6.57 -4.33
CA PHE A 13 -7.10 -5.54 -4.40
C PHE A 13 -7.39 -4.35 -3.49
N GLN A 14 -7.95 -4.60 -2.30
CA GLN A 14 -8.07 -3.52 -1.33
C GLN A 14 -6.67 -2.98 -0.96
N PRO A 15 -6.50 -1.65 -0.82
CA PRO A 15 -5.22 -1.02 -0.52
C PRO A 15 -4.56 -1.60 0.74
N ILE A 16 -5.38 -2.07 1.66
CA ILE A 16 -4.99 -2.66 2.94
C ILE A 16 -4.13 -3.92 2.75
N PHE A 17 -4.27 -4.67 1.66
CA PHE A 17 -3.51 -5.89 1.39
C PHE A 17 -2.21 -5.64 0.62
N VAL A 18 -2.04 -4.45 0.03
CA VAL A 18 -0.84 -4.11 -0.75
C VAL A 18 0.46 -4.28 0.03
N PRO A 19 0.55 -3.85 1.31
CA PRO A 19 1.75 -4.08 2.09
C PRO A 19 2.09 -5.56 2.27
N LEU A 20 1.09 -6.45 2.40
CA LEU A 20 1.32 -7.90 2.49
C LEU A 20 1.96 -8.45 1.20
N TYR A 21 1.53 -7.97 0.04
CA TYR A 21 2.13 -8.38 -1.22
C TYR A 21 3.58 -7.93 -1.32
N GLY A 22 3.88 -6.70 -0.92
CA GLY A 22 5.27 -6.21 -0.81
C GLY A 22 6.11 -7.09 0.12
N PHE A 23 5.53 -7.55 1.22
CA PHE A 23 6.17 -8.47 2.16
C PHE A 23 6.49 -9.85 1.60
N ILE A 24 5.53 -10.47 0.93
CA ILE A 24 5.70 -11.80 0.33
C ILE A 24 6.83 -11.74 -0.72
N LEU A 25 6.94 -10.63 -1.43
CA LEU A 25 8.02 -10.37 -2.38
C LEU A 25 9.38 -10.20 -1.68
N LEU A 26 9.41 -9.45 -0.57
CA LEU A 26 10.61 -9.29 0.25
C LEU A 26 11.05 -10.56 0.97
N TRP A 27 10.13 -11.47 1.28
CA TRP A 27 10.43 -12.72 1.99
C TRP A 27 11.45 -13.60 1.25
N ASN A 28 11.33 -13.65 -0.07
CA ASN A 28 12.20 -14.44 -0.96
C ASN A 28 13.46 -13.69 -1.40
N SER A 29 13.68 -12.51 -0.83
CA SER A 29 14.69 -11.57 -1.25
C SER A 29 16.00 -11.84 -0.47
N SER A 30 17.16 -11.66 -1.12
CA SER A 30 18.49 -11.86 -0.51
C SER A 30 18.70 -11.10 0.81
N TYR A 31 18.10 -9.91 0.96
CA TYR A 31 18.17 -9.10 2.19
C TYR A 31 17.46 -9.74 3.38
N PHE A 32 16.34 -10.42 3.14
CA PHE A 32 15.68 -11.18 4.20
C PHE A 32 16.37 -12.51 4.45
N TYR A 33 17.11 -13.07 3.49
CA TYR A 33 17.78 -14.37 3.67
C TYR A 33 18.73 -14.39 4.88
N ALA A 34 19.39 -13.26 5.18
CA ALA A 34 20.28 -13.11 6.32
C ALA A 34 19.58 -13.17 7.70
N TYR A 35 18.26 -12.96 7.76
CA TYR A 35 17.50 -13.01 9.00
C TYR A 35 17.07 -14.42 9.38
N SER A 36 17.06 -14.70 10.69
CA SER A 36 16.48 -15.93 11.24
C SER A 36 14.99 -16.03 10.91
N LEU A 37 14.48 -17.25 10.78
CA LEU A 37 13.05 -17.49 10.49
C LEU A 37 12.15 -16.76 11.49
N LEU A 38 12.55 -16.72 12.77
CA LEU A 38 11.83 -16.00 13.82
C LEU A 38 11.64 -14.53 13.47
N ILE A 39 12.70 -13.82 13.07
CA ILE A 39 12.62 -12.40 12.71
C ILE A 39 11.71 -12.23 11.48
N LYS A 40 11.84 -13.07 10.45
CA LYS A 40 10.98 -12.99 9.26
C LYS A 40 9.50 -13.10 9.62
N VAL A 41 9.15 -14.11 10.42
CA VAL A 41 7.77 -14.34 10.90
C VAL A 41 7.29 -13.18 11.75
N MET A 42 8.13 -12.64 12.64
CA MET A 42 7.77 -11.47 13.46
C MET A 42 7.48 -10.25 12.59
N VAL A 43 8.33 -9.91 11.63
CA VAL A 43 8.12 -8.75 10.76
C VAL A 43 6.84 -8.92 9.93
N LEU A 44 6.62 -10.12 9.38
CA LEU A 44 5.40 -10.43 8.63
C LEU A 44 4.16 -10.34 9.53
N GLY A 45 4.21 -10.91 10.73
CA GLY A 45 3.10 -10.91 11.69
C GLY A 45 2.74 -9.49 12.15
N LEU A 46 3.74 -8.70 12.55
CA LEU A 46 3.56 -7.31 12.95
C LEU A 46 2.98 -6.49 11.80
N SER A 47 3.50 -6.65 10.59
CA SER A 47 3.03 -5.85 9.47
C SER A 47 1.64 -6.25 9.00
N SER A 48 1.32 -7.55 9.06
CA SER A 48 -0.04 -8.03 8.85
C SER A 48 -0.99 -7.45 9.90
N LEU A 49 -0.58 -7.45 11.17
CA LEU A 49 -1.38 -6.93 12.26
C LEU A 49 -1.65 -5.42 12.11
N PHE A 50 -0.61 -4.62 11.93
CA PHE A 50 -0.70 -3.15 11.92
C PHE A 50 -1.14 -2.57 10.58
N MET A 51 -0.78 -3.18 9.45
CA MET A 51 -1.14 -2.63 8.14
C MET A 51 -2.46 -3.18 7.61
N VAL A 52 -2.90 -4.36 8.11
CA VAL A 52 -4.07 -5.04 7.57
C VAL A 52 -5.16 -5.28 8.60
N ILE A 53 -4.86 -6.08 9.63
CA ILE A 53 -5.87 -6.60 10.55
C ILE A 53 -6.47 -5.46 11.38
N LEU A 54 -5.65 -4.63 12.01
CA LEU A 54 -6.12 -3.53 12.86
C LEU A 54 -6.88 -2.46 12.06
N PRO A 55 -6.38 -1.93 10.92
CA PRO A 55 -7.15 -0.98 10.13
C PRO A 55 -8.46 -1.59 9.59
N ALA A 56 -8.48 -2.88 9.23
CA ALA A 56 -9.69 -3.56 8.75
C ALA A 56 -10.74 -3.71 9.85
N ILE A 57 -10.33 -4.11 11.06
CA ILE A 57 -11.22 -4.20 12.23
C ILE A 57 -11.81 -2.82 12.53
N PHE A 58 -10.98 -1.77 12.56
CA PHE A 58 -11.45 -0.40 12.80
C PHE A 58 -12.39 0.09 11.71
N TYR A 59 -12.08 -0.19 10.44
CA TYR A 59 -12.99 0.13 9.33
C TYR A 59 -14.35 -0.58 9.47
N ALA A 60 -14.35 -1.85 9.88
CA ALA A 60 -15.57 -2.60 10.12
C ALA A 60 -16.38 -2.04 11.29
N ILE A 61 -15.72 -1.59 12.37
CA ILE A 61 -16.37 -0.90 13.48
C ILE A 61 -17.03 0.40 12.99
N LEU A 62 -16.32 1.23 12.22
CA LEU A 62 -16.85 2.48 11.66
C LEU A 62 -18.07 2.25 10.75
N CYS A 63 -18.09 1.15 9.99
CA CYS A 63 -19.26 0.75 9.20
C CYS A 63 -20.44 0.35 10.12
N LYS A 64 -20.18 -0.38 11.20
CA LYS A 64 -21.22 -0.82 12.14
C LYS A 64 -21.82 0.32 12.97
N THR A 65 -21.03 1.33 13.34
CA THR A 65 -21.51 2.49 14.11
C THR A 65 -22.22 3.54 13.25
N GLY A 66 -22.31 3.34 11.93
CA GLY A 66 -22.97 4.27 11.01
C GLY A 66 -22.11 5.48 10.60
N ASN A 67 -20.83 5.51 10.98
CA ASN A 67 -19.90 6.58 10.60
C ASN A 67 -19.50 6.50 9.11
N ILE A 68 -19.69 5.32 8.49
CA ILE A 68 -19.51 5.08 7.05
C ILE A 68 -20.82 4.51 6.51
N THR A 69 -21.50 5.25 5.65
CA THR A 69 -22.86 4.93 5.19
C THR A 69 -22.88 3.89 4.06
N THR A 70 -21.77 3.78 3.32
CA THR A 70 -21.61 2.78 2.25
C THR A 70 -20.29 2.04 2.40
N PRO A 71 -20.24 0.71 2.17
CA PRO A 71 -18.99 -0.06 2.24
C PRO A 71 -17.87 0.45 1.31
N GLN A 72 -18.22 1.28 0.32
CA GLN A 72 -17.32 1.89 -0.66
C GLN A 72 -16.93 3.34 -0.30
N ALA A 73 -17.43 3.85 0.83
CA ALA A 73 -17.26 5.19 1.35
C ALA A 73 -17.36 6.23 0.23
N THR A 74 -18.52 6.35 -0.41
CA THR A 74 -18.72 7.26 -1.55
C THR A 74 -18.42 8.72 -1.20
N ASN A 75 -18.67 9.11 0.05
CA ASN A 75 -18.36 10.43 0.59
C ASN A 75 -16.89 10.49 1.08
N SER A 76 -16.15 11.51 0.66
CA SER A 76 -14.75 11.71 1.07
C SER A 76 -14.61 11.96 2.57
N LYS A 77 -15.62 12.56 3.22
CA LYS A 77 -15.61 12.84 4.67
C LYS A 77 -15.67 11.58 5.53
N GLU A 78 -16.39 10.55 5.07
CA GLU A 78 -16.52 9.27 5.79
C GLU A 78 -15.19 8.48 5.81
N ARG A 79 -14.24 8.84 4.94
CA ARG A 79 -12.92 8.20 4.85
C ARG A 79 -11.91 8.74 5.84
N ILE A 80 -12.14 9.95 6.37
CA ILE A 80 -11.20 10.66 7.24
C ILE A 80 -10.84 9.83 8.48
N PRO A 81 -11.80 9.26 9.25
CA PRO A 81 -11.46 8.46 10.43
C PRO A 81 -10.64 7.22 10.07
N ALA A 82 -10.98 6.56 8.95
CA ALA A 82 -10.26 5.40 8.46
C ALA A 82 -8.82 5.73 8.04
N TYR A 83 -8.58 6.88 7.42
CA TYR A 83 -7.23 7.33 7.09
C TYR A 83 -6.41 7.65 8.32
N ILE A 84 -6.97 8.39 9.29
CA ILE A 84 -6.26 8.76 10.52
C ILE A 84 -5.84 7.51 11.30
N ILE A 85 -6.75 6.57 11.52
CA ILE A 85 -6.41 5.36 12.28
C ILE A 85 -5.38 4.49 11.55
N THR A 86 -5.47 4.38 10.22
CA THR A 86 -4.50 3.62 9.42
C THR A 86 -3.12 4.27 9.48
N MET A 87 -3.03 5.61 9.40
CA MET A 87 -1.77 6.34 9.57
C MET A 87 -1.17 6.11 10.96
N SER A 88 -1.97 6.13 12.02
CA SER A 88 -1.51 5.84 13.38
C SER A 88 -0.91 4.43 13.50
N PHE A 89 -1.57 3.42 12.93
CA PHE A 89 -1.03 2.05 12.96
C PHE A 89 0.25 1.89 12.13
N TYR A 90 0.35 2.56 10.99
CA TYR A 90 1.58 2.54 10.17
C TYR A 90 2.74 3.20 10.91
N SER A 91 2.51 4.34 11.56
CA SER A 91 3.53 5.01 12.41
C SER A 91 3.98 4.13 13.56
N MET A 92 3.05 3.44 14.22
CA MET A 92 3.37 2.51 15.31
C MET A 92 4.18 1.30 14.83
N LEU A 93 3.86 0.77 13.65
CA LEU A 93 4.64 -0.29 13.01
C LEU A 93 6.08 0.17 12.73
N ILE A 94 6.26 1.35 12.12
CA ILE A 94 7.60 1.89 11.85
C ILE A 94 8.41 2.01 13.15
N TYR A 95 7.80 2.54 14.22
CA TYR A 95 8.46 2.63 15.52
C TYR A 95 8.91 1.26 16.05
N ILE A 96 8.03 0.26 16.02
CA ILE A 96 8.36 -1.10 16.50
C ILE A 96 9.49 -1.71 15.67
N LEU A 97 9.45 -1.58 14.34
CA LEU A 97 10.45 -2.15 13.44
C LEU A 97 11.83 -1.52 13.61
N LEU A 98 11.88 -0.21 13.85
CA LEU A 98 13.12 0.49 14.19
C LEU A 98 13.66 0.03 15.54
N TYR A 99 12.78 -0.15 16.55
CA TYR A 99 13.17 -0.60 17.88
C TYR A 99 13.80 -2.01 17.87
N ILE A 100 13.25 -2.94 17.07
CA ILE A 100 13.79 -4.31 16.95
C ILE A 100 14.96 -4.44 15.95
N GLY A 101 15.41 -3.34 15.33
CA GLY A 101 16.58 -3.33 14.45
C GLY A 101 16.37 -3.97 13.07
N VAL A 102 15.15 -3.94 12.52
CA VAL A 102 14.90 -4.41 11.15
C VAL A 102 15.56 -3.45 10.13
N VAL A 103 16.22 -4.01 9.10
CA VAL A 103 17.00 -3.24 8.11
C VAL A 103 16.18 -2.08 7.52
N TYR A 104 16.86 -0.95 7.37
CA TYR A 104 16.35 0.32 6.89
C TYR A 104 15.53 0.24 5.60
N TYR A 105 15.87 -0.66 4.67
CA TYR A 105 15.16 -0.81 3.39
C TYR A 105 13.69 -1.16 3.55
N PHE A 106 13.38 -2.03 4.52
CA PHE A 106 12.01 -2.42 4.81
C PHE A 106 11.23 -1.23 5.39
N ASN A 107 11.87 -0.51 6.32
CA ASN A 107 11.30 0.69 6.93
C ASN A 107 11.04 1.81 5.89
N TYR A 108 11.88 1.96 4.86
CA TYR A 108 11.65 2.95 3.80
C TYR A 108 10.40 2.66 2.96
N ILE A 109 10.08 1.38 2.70
CA ILE A 109 8.85 1.00 2.00
C ILE A 109 7.62 1.36 2.86
N VAL A 110 7.64 1.05 4.16
CA VAL A 110 6.53 1.37 5.07
C VAL A 110 6.38 2.88 5.25
N LEU A 111 7.49 3.60 5.39
CA LEU A 111 7.50 5.06 5.46
C LEU A 111 6.94 5.68 4.18
N GLY A 112 7.33 5.16 3.01
CA GLY A 112 6.78 5.54 1.72
C GLY A 112 5.27 5.30 1.64
N ALA A 113 4.78 4.18 2.17
CA ALA A 113 3.36 3.89 2.23
C ALA A 113 2.60 4.84 3.17
N LEU A 114 3.19 5.22 4.30
CA LEU A 114 2.66 6.24 5.21
C LEU A 114 2.60 7.61 4.52
N LEU A 115 3.66 8.03 3.82
CA LEU A 115 3.70 9.26 3.04
C LEU A 115 2.63 9.29 1.95
N ALA A 116 2.47 8.19 1.19
CA ALA A 116 1.42 8.05 0.20
C ALA A 116 0.02 8.23 0.83
N LEU A 117 -0.19 7.64 2.01
CA LEU A 117 -1.44 7.74 2.75
C LEU A 117 -1.72 9.18 3.25
N ILE A 118 -0.68 9.88 3.73
CA ILE A 118 -0.77 11.29 4.12
C ILE A 118 -1.16 12.17 2.92
N ILE A 119 -0.52 11.97 1.76
CA ILE A 119 -0.86 12.72 0.55
C ILE A 119 -2.29 12.42 0.11
N VAL A 120 -2.69 11.13 0.10
CA VAL A 120 -4.06 10.73 -0.22
C VAL A 120 -5.07 11.38 0.73
N PHE A 121 -4.76 11.42 2.02
CA PHE A 121 -5.57 12.05 3.05
C PHE A 121 -5.74 13.55 2.78
N ILE A 122 -4.65 14.28 2.53
CA ILE A 122 -4.67 15.72 2.26
C ILE A 122 -5.45 16.02 0.98
N VAL A 123 -5.15 15.31 -0.11
CA VAL A 123 -5.82 15.51 -1.40
C VAL A 123 -7.32 15.22 -1.29
N ASN A 124 -7.72 14.20 -0.52
CA ASN A 124 -9.11 13.81 -0.34
C ASN A 124 -10.02 14.90 0.26
N PHE A 125 -9.46 15.94 0.91
CA PHE A 125 -10.25 17.11 1.34
C PHE A 125 -10.71 17.99 0.17
N TYR A 126 -9.92 18.06 -0.91
CA TYR A 126 -10.17 18.94 -2.06
C TYR A 126 -10.70 18.17 -3.27
N TRP A 127 -10.18 16.96 -3.49
CA TRP A 127 -10.48 16.14 -4.65
C TRP A 127 -10.39 14.65 -4.32
N LYS A 128 -11.42 13.90 -4.71
CA LYS A 128 -11.49 12.46 -4.43
C LYS A 128 -10.38 11.71 -5.17
N ILE A 129 -9.39 11.21 -4.47
CA ILE A 129 -8.31 10.38 -5.03
C ILE A 129 -8.57 8.89 -4.81
N SER A 130 -8.02 8.02 -5.67
CA SER A 130 -8.22 6.58 -5.56
C SER A 130 -7.15 5.89 -4.72
N ALA A 131 -7.51 5.50 -3.50
CA ALA A 131 -6.63 4.70 -2.63
C ALA A 131 -6.27 3.32 -3.24
N HIS A 132 -7.19 2.70 -3.99
CA HIS A 132 -6.92 1.45 -4.73
C HIS A 132 -5.81 1.64 -5.77
N ALA A 133 -5.88 2.73 -6.55
CA ALA A 133 -4.83 3.03 -7.51
C ALA A 133 -3.50 3.37 -6.80
N THR A 134 -3.54 4.11 -5.70
CA THR A 134 -2.36 4.38 -4.86
C THR A 134 -1.72 3.11 -4.33
N GLY A 135 -2.52 2.15 -3.88
CA GLY A 135 -2.01 0.83 -3.49
C GLY A 135 -1.30 0.13 -4.65
N MET A 136 -1.93 0.04 -5.83
CA MET A 136 -1.31 -0.64 -6.98
C MET A 136 -0.04 0.07 -7.48
N GLY A 137 -0.02 1.40 -7.50
CA GLY A 137 1.18 2.17 -7.81
C GLY A 137 2.28 1.98 -6.77
N GLY A 138 1.90 1.92 -5.48
CA GLY A 138 2.82 1.62 -4.39
C GLY A 138 3.43 0.23 -4.48
N LEU A 139 2.65 -0.78 -4.88
CA LEU A 139 3.15 -2.14 -5.11
C LEU A 139 4.18 -2.17 -6.25
N LEU A 140 3.88 -1.48 -7.36
CA LEU A 140 4.81 -1.34 -8.48
C LEU A 140 6.11 -0.64 -8.02
N GLY A 141 5.98 0.45 -7.26
CA GLY A 141 7.11 1.19 -6.70
C GLY A 141 7.97 0.35 -5.76
N ALA A 142 7.34 -0.45 -4.88
CA ALA A 142 8.05 -1.37 -4.00
C ALA A 142 8.85 -2.41 -4.80
N VAL A 143 8.26 -3.00 -5.83
CA VAL A 143 8.97 -3.96 -6.70
C VAL A 143 10.12 -3.32 -7.46
N MET A 144 9.94 -2.08 -7.92
CA MET A 144 11.00 -1.30 -8.54
C MET A 144 12.19 -1.13 -7.60
N TYR A 145 11.91 -0.67 -6.39
CA TYR A 145 12.92 -0.42 -5.39
C TYR A 145 13.65 -1.71 -4.97
N ILE A 146 12.92 -2.81 -4.77
CA ILE A 146 13.50 -4.12 -4.41
C ILE A 146 14.34 -4.70 -5.54
N ASN A 147 13.87 -4.65 -6.80
CA ASN A 147 14.66 -5.10 -7.96
C ASN A 147 16.00 -4.38 -8.01
N TRP A 148 15.96 -3.06 -7.85
CA TRP A 148 17.15 -2.24 -7.90
C TRP A 148 18.13 -2.60 -6.79
N LEU A 149 17.66 -2.72 -5.55
CA LEU A 149 18.51 -3.15 -4.42
C LEU A 149 19.18 -4.51 -4.71
N GLN A 150 18.45 -5.45 -5.31
CA GLN A 150 18.94 -6.82 -5.48
C GLN A 150 19.71 -7.08 -6.77
N HIS A 151 19.78 -6.10 -7.66
CA HIS A 151 20.27 -6.28 -9.03
C HIS A 151 19.58 -7.46 -9.75
N GLN A 152 18.30 -7.70 -9.43
CA GLN A 152 17.47 -8.73 -10.06
C GLN A 152 16.65 -8.12 -11.20
N ASN A 153 16.16 -8.97 -12.10
CA ASN A 153 15.25 -8.55 -13.17
C ASN A 153 13.96 -9.38 -13.13
N PHE A 154 13.00 -8.93 -12.32
CA PHE A 154 11.67 -9.52 -12.23
C PHE A 154 10.70 -8.91 -13.24
N LEU A 155 11.06 -8.85 -14.53
CA LEU A 155 10.21 -8.27 -15.60
C LEU A 155 8.77 -8.81 -15.58
N TRP A 156 8.62 -10.13 -15.39
CA TRP A 156 7.32 -10.79 -15.31
C TRP A 156 6.43 -10.22 -14.20
N LEU A 157 7.02 -9.80 -13.08
CA LEU A 157 6.31 -9.26 -11.93
C LEU A 157 5.82 -7.83 -12.20
N TYR A 158 6.62 -7.01 -12.89
CA TYR A 158 6.17 -5.69 -13.36
C TYR A 158 4.97 -5.81 -14.28
N VAL A 159 5.05 -6.71 -15.28
CA VAL A 159 3.95 -6.96 -16.22
C VAL A 159 2.70 -7.41 -15.46
N ALA A 160 2.83 -8.37 -14.54
CA ALA A 160 1.72 -8.83 -13.72
C ALA A 160 1.07 -7.71 -12.89
N ILE A 161 1.86 -6.89 -12.20
CA ILE A 161 1.34 -5.78 -11.36
C ILE A 161 0.69 -4.69 -12.21
N ILE A 162 1.26 -4.35 -13.37
CA ILE A 162 0.68 -3.38 -14.29
C ILE A 162 -0.66 -3.88 -14.83
N LEU A 163 -0.74 -5.16 -15.25
CA LEU A 163 -2.00 -5.76 -15.72
C LEU A 163 -3.05 -5.81 -14.61
N CYS A 164 -2.68 -6.24 -13.39
CA CYS A 164 -3.57 -6.20 -12.24
C CYS A 164 -4.01 -4.77 -11.92
N GLY A 165 -3.11 -3.79 -11.99
CA GLY A 165 -3.39 -2.38 -11.78
C GLY A 165 -4.39 -1.83 -12.80
N ALA A 166 -4.23 -2.20 -14.07
CA ALA A 166 -5.15 -1.84 -15.15
C ALA A 166 -6.53 -2.49 -14.96
N LEU A 167 -6.59 -3.74 -14.51
CA LEU A 167 -7.85 -4.41 -14.18
C LEU A 167 -8.57 -3.74 -13.01
N VAL A 168 -7.84 -3.38 -11.95
CA VAL A 168 -8.38 -2.63 -10.80
C VAL A 168 -8.88 -1.26 -11.25
N ALA A 169 -8.08 -0.51 -12.01
CA ALA A 169 -8.47 0.79 -12.55
C ALA A 169 -9.77 0.68 -13.39
N SER A 170 -9.85 -0.32 -14.27
CA SER A 170 -11.03 -0.61 -15.08
C SER A 170 -12.26 -0.93 -14.21
N ALA A 171 -12.09 -1.71 -13.14
CA ALA A 171 -13.18 -2.01 -12.20
C ALA A 171 -13.68 -0.76 -11.49
N ARG A 172 -12.79 0.16 -11.10
CA ARG A 172 -13.16 1.42 -10.43
C ARG A 172 -13.88 2.39 -11.38
N LEU A 173 -13.48 2.46 -12.65
CA LEU A 173 -14.20 3.21 -13.69
C LEU A 173 -15.59 2.62 -13.94
N GLN A 174 -15.68 1.30 -14.09
CA GLN A 174 -16.95 0.64 -14.38
C GLN A 174 -17.96 0.80 -13.23
N LEU A 175 -17.50 0.73 -11.98
CA LEU A 175 -18.33 0.99 -10.79
C LEU A 175 -18.64 2.48 -10.60
N LYS A 176 -18.23 3.35 -11.53
CA LYS A 176 -18.36 4.83 -11.47
C LYS A 176 -17.83 5.40 -10.15
N ALA A 177 -16.85 4.71 -9.55
CA ALA A 177 -16.35 5.07 -8.23
C ALA A 177 -15.33 6.22 -8.31
N HIS A 178 -14.61 6.31 -9.44
CA HIS A 178 -13.56 7.29 -9.72
C HIS A 178 -13.51 7.66 -11.21
N THR A 179 -12.84 8.77 -11.53
CA THR A 179 -12.48 9.16 -12.90
C THR A 179 -11.04 8.72 -13.24
N SER A 180 -10.69 8.72 -14.53
CA SER A 180 -9.35 8.32 -14.99
C SER A 180 -8.24 9.17 -14.36
N MET A 181 -8.45 10.49 -14.19
CA MET A 181 -7.48 11.36 -13.55
C MET A 181 -7.29 11.02 -12.07
N GLN A 182 -8.35 10.65 -11.35
CA GLN A 182 -8.27 10.26 -9.93
C GLN A 182 -7.50 8.94 -9.75
N LEU A 183 -7.61 8.05 -10.73
CA LEU A 183 -6.86 6.78 -10.76
C LEU A 183 -5.40 7.03 -11.10
N LEU A 184 -5.11 7.81 -12.14
CA LEU A 184 -3.74 8.15 -12.54
C LEU A 184 -3.00 8.88 -11.42
N ALA A 185 -3.61 9.90 -10.82
CA ALA A 185 -3.04 10.63 -9.69
C ALA A 185 -2.77 9.70 -8.50
N GLY A 186 -3.73 8.84 -8.16
CA GLY A 186 -3.56 7.85 -7.10
C GLY A 186 -2.36 6.94 -7.37
N TYR A 187 -2.28 6.37 -8.57
CA TYR A 187 -1.21 5.49 -8.98
C TYR A 187 0.17 6.17 -8.91
N SER A 188 0.29 7.39 -9.43
CA SER A 188 1.53 8.17 -9.41
C SER A 188 1.99 8.48 -7.99
N VAL A 189 1.07 8.84 -7.08
CA VAL A 189 1.41 9.07 -5.65
C VAL A 189 1.98 7.81 -5.03
N GLY A 190 1.34 6.66 -5.24
CA GLY A 190 1.83 5.39 -4.71
C GLY A 190 3.22 5.03 -5.23
N PHE A 191 3.41 5.10 -6.55
CA PHE A 191 4.68 4.78 -7.19
C PHE A 191 5.81 5.70 -6.74
N ALA A 192 5.56 7.00 -6.69
CA ALA A 192 6.55 7.98 -6.26
C ALA A 192 6.94 7.79 -4.80
N CYS A 193 5.96 7.63 -3.91
CA CYS A 193 6.23 7.56 -2.48
C CYS A 193 6.85 6.24 -2.02
N VAL A 194 6.46 5.12 -2.62
CA VAL A 194 6.92 3.78 -2.19
C VAL A 194 8.10 3.28 -3.01
N GLY A 195 8.29 3.78 -4.24
CA GLY A 195 9.41 3.39 -5.11
C GLY A 195 10.48 4.47 -5.22
N VAL A 196 10.12 5.59 -5.85
CA VAL A 196 11.09 6.62 -6.24
C VAL A 196 11.74 7.29 -5.03
N LEU A 197 10.97 7.64 -4.00
CA LEU A 197 11.51 8.28 -2.80
C LEU A 197 12.49 7.36 -2.04
N PRO A 198 12.14 6.11 -1.67
CA PRO A 198 13.09 5.17 -1.06
C PRO A 198 14.35 4.95 -1.90
N TRP A 199 14.20 4.89 -3.22
CA TRP A 199 15.32 4.76 -4.14
C TRP A 199 16.26 5.96 -4.08
N CYS A 200 15.74 7.18 -4.18
CA CYS A 200 16.53 8.41 -4.07
C CYS A 200 17.21 8.53 -2.70
N VAL A 201 16.50 8.23 -1.60
CA VAL A 201 17.06 8.26 -0.25
C VAL A 201 18.23 7.28 -0.15
N THR A 202 18.05 6.05 -0.63
CA THR A 202 19.11 5.03 -0.56
C THR A 202 20.35 5.40 -1.37
N MET A 203 20.15 5.99 -2.55
CA MET A 203 21.23 6.54 -3.39
C MET A 203 21.99 7.68 -2.69
N LEU A 204 21.27 8.65 -2.12
CA LEU A 204 21.87 9.86 -1.54
C LEU A 204 22.68 9.57 -0.27
N PHE A 205 22.24 8.61 0.53
CA PHE A 205 22.90 8.27 1.79
C PHE A 205 23.91 7.13 1.67
N ASN A 206 24.24 6.66 0.44
CA ASN A 206 25.22 5.62 0.16
C ASN A 206 25.18 4.46 1.17
N VAL A 207 23.99 3.87 1.37
CA VAL A 207 23.79 2.79 2.36
C VAL A 207 24.34 1.44 1.86
N PHE A 208 25.41 1.44 1.05
CA PHE A 208 26.02 0.27 0.42
C PHE A 208 27.29 -0.18 1.16
#